data_AF-A0A238XXE5-F1
#
_entry.id   AF-A0A238XXE5-F1
#
_cell.length_a   1.000
_cell.length_b   1.000
_cell.length_c   1.000
_cell.angle_alpha   90.00
_cell.angle_beta   90.00
_cell.angle_gamma   90.00
#
_symmetry.space_group_name_H-M   'P 1'
#
loop_
_entity.id
_entity.type
_entity.pdbx_description
1 polymer ?
#
loop_
_entity_poly.entity_id
_entity_poly.type
_entity_poly.pdbx_seq_one_letter_code
_entity_poly.pdbx_strand_id
1 'polypeptide(L)' 'MFALPNLAPSQWAVILGAVGLFAAISLYSIWDAFHRDFGSSNAKFGWIQLAVMVPFFGGLAYLIFGRKRGRRL' A
#
# COMPACT_ATOMS: atom_id res chain seq x y z
N MET A 1 6.85 16.92 -26.99
CA MET A 1 5.64 16.28 -26.41
C MET A 1 5.76 14.79 -26.62
N PHE A 2 5.59 13.97 -25.58
CA PHE A 2 5.57 12.51 -25.73
C PHE A 2 4.25 12.11 -26.40
N ALA A 3 4.30 11.27 -27.44
CA ALA A 3 3.10 10.70 -28.03
C ALA A 3 2.51 9.67 -27.06
N LEU A 4 1.23 9.80 -26.72
CA LEU A 4 0.54 8.77 -25.94
C LEU A 4 0.33 7.53 -26.82
N PRO A 5 0.64 6.33 -26.32
CA PRO A 5 0.41 5.11 -27.09
C PRO A 5 -1.09 4.90 -27.32
N ASN A 6 -1.46 4.50 -28.55
CA ASN A 6 -2.83 4.14 -28.91
C ASN A 6 -3.15 2.72 -28.43
N LEU A 7 -3.47 2.58 -27.15
CA LEU A 7 -3.81 1.30 -26.52
C LEU A 7 -5.30 1.02 -26.62
N ALA A 8 -5.65 -0.25 -26.81
CA ALA A 8 -7.03 -0.71 -26.75
C ALA A 8 -7.62 -0.51 -25.33
N PRO A 9 -8.95 -0.34 -25.20
CA PRO A 9 -9.59 -0.18 -23.88
C PRO A 9 -9.27 -1.30 -22.89
N SER A 10 -9.11 -2.54 -23.36
CA SER A 10 -8.73 -3.68 -22.52
C SER A 10 -7.32 -3.54 -21.94
N GLN A 11 -6.37 -2.99 -22.70
CA GLN A 11 -5.00 -2.75 -22.23
C GLN A 11 -4.97 -1.67 -21.16
N TRP A 12 -5.74 -0.59 -21.35
CA TRP A 12 -5.93 0.43 -20.32
C TRP A 12 -6.55 -0.15 -19.05
N ALA A 13 -7.57 -0.99 -19.19
CA ALA A 13 -8.21 -1.63 -18.05
C ALA A 13 -7.21 -2.50 -17.25
N VAL A 14 -6.35 -3.26 -17.93
CA VAL A 14 -5.30 -4.06 -17.26
C VAL A 14 -4.28 -3.17 -16.53
N ILE A 15 -3.80 -2.11 -17.19
CA ILE A 15 -2.81 -1.20 -16.60
C ILE A 15 -3.40 -0.51 -15.37
N LEU A 16 -4.59 0.09 -15.50
CA LEU A 16 -5.26 0.78 -14.41
C LEU A 16 -5.66 -0.18 -13.29
N GLY A 17 -6.07 -1.40 -13.62
CA GLY A 17 -6.36 -2.45 -12.65
C GLY A 17 -5.14 -2.85 -11.84
N ALA A 18 -3.99 -3.08 -12.50
CA ALA A 18 -2.74 -3.44 -11.83
C ALA A 18 -2.21 -2.30 -10.95
N VAL A 19 -2.16 -1.08 -11.48
CA VAL A 19 -1.74 0.12 -10.73
C VAL A 19 -2.70 0.38 -9.56
N GLY A 20 -4.00 0.30 -9.81
CA GLY A 20 -5.04 0.46 -8.80
C GLY A 20 -4.91 -0.56 -7.66
N LEU A 21 -4.65 -1.83 -7.98
CA LEU A 21 -4.42 -2.87 -6.98
C LEU A 21 -3.18 -2.57 -6.12
N PHE A 22 -2.07 -2.18 -6.74
CA PHE A 22 -0.83 -1.89 -6.02
C PHE A 22 -0.97 -0.66 -5.11
N ALA A 23 -1.64 0.38 -5.61
CA ALA A 23 -1.98 1.55 -4.85
C ALA A 23 -2.92 1.19 -3.69
N ALA A 24 -3.97 0.40 -3.94
CA ALA A 24 -4.93 -0.02 -2.93
C ALA A 24 -4.27 -0.79 -1.78
N ILE A 25 -3.34 -1.70 -2.08
CA ILE A 25 -2.59 -2.44 -1.04
C ILE A 25 -1.79 -1.48 -0.15
N SER A 26 -1.09 -0.52 -0.77
CA SER A 26 -0.25 0.44 -0.05
C SER A 26 -1.11 1.37 0.81
N LEU A 27 -2.16 1.95 0.23
CA LEU A 27 -3.10 2.84 0.92
C LEU A 27 -3.85 2.13 2.06
N TYR A 28 -4.33 0.90 1.82
CA TYR A 28 -4.98 0.09 2.84
C TYR A 28 -4.04 -0.22 4.00
N SER A 29 -2.77 -0.53 3.72
CA SER A 29 -1.76 -0.82 4.74
C SER A 29 -1.49 0.39 5.63
N ILE A 30 -1.34 1.57 5.02
CA ILE A 30 -1.16 2.84 5.73
C ILE A 30 -2.39 3.10 6.61
N TRP A 31 -3.59 2.99 6.05
CA TRP A 31 -4.83 3.20 6.77
C TRP A 31 -4.99 2.21 7.95
N ASP A 32 -4.79 0.91 7.74
CA ASP A 32 -4.89 -0.12 8.79
C ASP A 32 -3.81 0.10 9.87
N ALA A 33 -2.61 0.58 9.52
CA ALA A 33 -1.57 0.92 10.50
C ALA A 33 -1.94 2.15 11.36
N PHE A 34 -2.60 3.16 10.80
CA PHE A 34 -3.08 4.29 11.59
C PHE A 34 -4.14 3.86 12.62
N HIS A 35 -5.02 2.92 12.27
CA HIS A 35 -6.14 2.44 13.09
C HIS A 35 -5.79 1.29 14.05
N ARG A 36 -4.51 0.94 14.17
CA ARG A 36 -4.04 -0.06 15.13
C ARG A 36 -3.21 0.55 16.24
N ASP A 37 -3.23 -0.08 17.40
CA ASP A 37 -2.29 0.20 18.47
C ASP A 37 -1.13 -0.80 18.43
N PHE A 38 0.09 -0.28 18.39
CA PHE A 38 1.31 -1.07 18.39
C PHE A 38 2.01 -1.04 19.75
N GLY A 39 1.45 -0.37 20.77
CA GLY A 39 2.09 -0.14 22.07
C GLY A 39 3.33 0.74 22.03
N SER A 40 3.78 1.14 20.83
CA SER A 40 4.91 2.03 20.58
C SER A 40 4.64 2.90 19.37
N SER A 41 4.71 4.22 19.57
CA SER A 41 4.59 5.19 18.48
C SER A 41 5.63 4.96 17.39
N ASN A 42 6.87 4.61 17.76
CA ASN A 42 7.94 4.33 16.80
C ASN A 42 7.64 3.11 15.94
N ALA A 43 7.06 2.06 16.52
CA ALA A 43 6.65 0.88 15.76
C ALA A 43 5.54 1.22 14.76
N LYS A 44 4.55 2.04 15.17
CA LYS A 44 3.49 2.53 14.26
C LYS A 44 4.08 3.32 13.10
N PHE A 45 4.91 4.32 13.40
CA PHE A 45 5.52 5.16 12.35
C PHE A 45 6.45 4.37 11.43
N GLY A 46 7.20 3.38 11.94
CA GLY A 46 8.05 2.52 11.12
C GLY A 46 7.25 1.72 10.08
N TRP A 47 6.10 1.16 10.48
CA TRP A 47 5.22 0.44 9.55
C TRP A 47 4.58 1.35 8.51
N ILE A 48 4.14 2.54 8.91
CA ILE A 48 3.59 3.54 7.98
C ILE A 48 4.66 4.01 7.00
N GLN A 49 5.86 4.35 7.48
CA GLN A 49 6.97 4.79 6.64
C GLN A 49 7.38 3.70 5.65
N LEU A 50 7.45 2.44 6.07
CA LEU A 50 7.72 1.33 5.17
C LEU A 50 6.64 1.21 4.09
N ALA A 51 5.36 1.31 4.45
CA ALA A 51 4.24 1.21 3.50
C ALA A 51 4.16 2.39 2.50
N VAL A 52 4.66 3.58 2.88
CA VAL A 52 4.71 4.77 2.01
C VAL A 52 5.97 4.76 1.13
N MET A 53 7.14 4.51 1.71
CA MET A 53 8.44 4.66 1.02
C MET A 53 8.76 3.49 0.09
N VAL A 54 8.18 2.32 0.36
CA VAL A 54 8.36 1.12 -0.47
C VAL A 54 6.98 0.73 -1.01
N PRO A 55 6.53 1.31 -2.14
CA PRO A 55 5.22 1.03 -2.71
C PRO A 55 5.04 -0.47 -2.97
N PHE A 56 3.81 -0.96 -2.78
CA PHE A 56 3.43 -2.38 -2.89
C PHE A 56 4.15 -3.30 -1.89
N PHE A 57 5.47 -3.41 -1.92
CA PHE A 57 6.24 -4.31 -1.05
C PHE A 57 6.18 -3.91 0.43
N GLY A 58 6.23 -2.63 0.75
CA GLY A 58 6.08 -2.15 2.12
C GLY A 58 4.68 -2.42 2.68
N GLY A 59 3.66 -2.23 1.84
CA GLY A 59 2.29 -2.62 2.17
C GLY A 59 2.14 -4.13 2.39
N LEU A 60 2.73 -4.96 1.53
CA LEU A 60 2.74 -6.42 1.70
C LEU A 60 3.47 -6.85 2.98
N ALA A 61 4.66 -6.30 3.24
CA ALA A 61 5.41 -6.57 4.47
C ALA A 61 4.60 -6.18 5.71
N TYR A 62 3.91 -5.06 5.66
CA TYR A 62 2.96 -4.65 6.70
C TYR A 62 1.84 -5.68 6.86
N LEU A 63 1.13 -6.06 5.80
CA LEU A 63 -0.02 -6.96 5.90
C LEU A 63 0.34 -8.35 6.41
N ILE A 64 1.53 -8.86 6.06
CA ILE A 64 2.00 -10.19 6.46
C ILE A 64 2.54 -10.17 7.90
N PHE A 65 3.37 -9.18 8.24
CA PHE A 65 4.12 -9.13 9.50
C PHE A 65 3.62 -8.05 10.45
N GLY A 66 3.51 -6.80 9.98
CA GLY A 66 3.15 -5.65 10.81
C GLY A 66 1.73 -5.74 11.38
N ARG A 67 0.76 -6.15 10.58
CA ARG A 67 -0.65 -6.27 10.95
C ARG A 67 -0.88 -7.17 12.16
N LYS A 68 -0.08 -8.24 12.30
CA LYS A 68 -0.17 -9.18 13.43
C LYS A 68 0.39 -8.60 14.74
N ARG A 69 1.23 -7.57 14.65
CA ARG A 69 1.86 -6.91 15.80
C ARG A 69 1.00 -5.81 16.40
N GLY A 70 0.09 -5.21 15.62
CA GLY A 70 -0.84 -4.19 16.11
C GLY A 70 -2.17 -4.79 16.57
N ARG A 71 -2.68 -4.35 17.71
CA ARG A 71 -4.05 -4.61 18.17
C ARG A 71 -5.01 -3.65 17.47
N ARG A 72 -6.22 -4.11 17.12
CA ARG A 72 -7.26 -3.19 16.64
C ARG A 72 -7.69 -2.31 17.81
N LEU A 73 -7.76 -1.01 17.56
CA LEU A 73 -8.34 -0.03 18.47
C LEU A 73 -9.85 -0.27 18.60
#